data_AF-A0A7C7KXB1-F1
#
_entry.id   AF-A0A7C7KXB1-F1
#
_cell.length_a   1.000
_cell.length_b   1.000
_cell.length_c   1.000
_cell.angle_alpha   90.00
_cell.angle_beta   90.00
_cell.angle_gamma   90.00
#
_symmetry.space_group_name_H-M   'P 1'
#
loop_
_entity.id
_entity.type
_entity.pdbx_description
1 polymer ?
#
loop_
_entity_poly.entity_id
_entity_poly.type
_entity_poly.pdbx_seq_one_letter_code
_entity_poly.pdbx_strand_id
1 'polypeptide(L)' 'IASVSGLEKVDATIVEVDADTDTVKLVVEGNDINLEKLKEVIKKTGAVIHSIDQVVAVKR' A
#
# COMPACT_ATOMS: atom_id res chain seq x y z
N ILE A 1 -4.54 -1.02 7.19
CA ILE A 1 -4.50 -0.92 5.70
C ILE A 1 -5.64 -1.72 5.07
N ALA A 2 -5.84 -3.00 5.41
CA ALA A 2 -6.90 -3.85 4.83
C ALA A 2 -8.36 -3.36 5.02
N SER A 3 -8.64 -2.44 5.97
CA SER A 3 -9.98 -1.85 6.15
C SER A 3 -10.35 -0.75 5.15
N VAL A 4 -9.49 -0.40 4.19
CA VAL A 4 -9.85 0.58 3.15
C VAL A 4 -10.90 -0.05 2.22
N SER A 5 -12.01 0.65 2.02
CA SER A 5 -13.10 0.22 1.13
C SER A 5 -12.59 -0.05 -0.28
N GLY A 6 -13.05 -1.13 -0.89
CA GLY A 6 -12.65 -1.53 -2.25
C GLY A 6 -11.41 -2.42 -2.32
N LEU A 7 -10.68 -2.63 -1.21
CA LEU A 7 -9.59 -3.61 -1.16
C LEU A 7 -10.14 -5.04 -1.06
N GLU A 8 -9.70 -5.91 -1.96
CA GLU A 8 -9.99 -7.35 -1.91
C GLU A 8 -8.79 -8.12 -1.38
N LYS A 9 -7.57 -7.65 -1.65
CA LYS A 9 -6.33 -8.30 -1.23
C LYS A 9 -5.24 -7.29 -0.91
N VAL A 10 -4.49 -7.60 0.13
CA VAL A 10 -3.29 -6.84 0.53
C VAL A 10 -2.18 -7.85 0.74
N ASP A 11 -1.08 -7.65 0.03
CA ASP A 11 0.14 -8.43 0.14
C ASP A 11 1.27 -7.53 0.66
N ALA A 12 2.00 -8.02 1.66
CA ALA A 12 3.10 -7.29 2.28
C ALA A 12 4.32 -8.18 2.30
N THR A 13 5.38 -7.76 1.61
CA THR A 13 6.65 -8.48 1.54
C THR A 13 7.74 -7.58 2.10
N ILE A 14 8.47 -8.07 3.09
CA ILE A 14 9.66 -7.38 3.61
C ILE A 14 10.75 -7.52 2.55
N VAL A 15 11.25 -6.39 2.06
CA VAL A 15 12.30 -6.35 1.04
C VAL A 15 13.66 -6.25 1.69
N GLU A 16 13.77 -5.38 2.69
CA GLU A 16 15.02 -5.08 3.36
C GLU A 16 14.75 -4.79 4.85
N VAL A 17 15.65 -5.24 5.71
CA VAL A 17 15.59 -5.02 7.15
C VAL A 17 16.90 -4.38 7.55
N ASP A 18 16.87 -3.07 7.77
CA ASP A 18 18.01 -2.30 8.28
C ASP A 18 17.87 -2.02 9.77
N ALA A 19 18.97 -1.63 10.41
CA ALA A 19 18.98 -1.33 11.84
C ALA A 19 18.07 -0.14 12.24
N ASP A 20 17.81 0.79 11.30
CA ASP A 20 17.04 2.01 11.54
C ASP A 20 15.65 2.01 10.86
N THR A 21 15.44 1.22 9.80
CA THR A 21 14.19 1.21 9.03
C THR A 21 13.95 -0.11 8.31
N ASP A 22 12.72 -0.63 8.40
CA ASP A 22 12.25 -1.75 7.57
C ASP A 22 11.69 -1.26 6.24
N THR A 23 12.20 -1.80 5.13
CA THR A 23 11.65 -1.55 3.79
C THR A 23 10.66 -2.65 3.45
N VAL A 24 9.38 -2.28 3.31
CA VAL A 24 8.28 -3.21 2.99
C VAL A 24 7.65 -2.85 1.65
N LYS A 25 7.55 -3.83 0.76
CA LYS A 25 6.76 -3.74 -0.47
C LYS A 25 5.33 -4.14 -0.16
N LEU A 26 4.41 -3.20 -0.39
CA LEU A 26 2.97 -3.41 -0.26
C LEU A 26 2.33 -3.47 -1.64
N VAL A 27 1.61 -4.55 -1.93
CA VAL A 27 0.80 -4.70 -3.13
C VAL A 27 -0.66 -4.78 -2.71
N VAL A 28 -1.48 -3.92 -3.28
CA VAL A 28 -2.91 -3.84 -2.97
C VAL A 28 -3.72 -4.09 -4.23
N GLU A 29 -4.72 -4.95 -4.12
CA GLU A 29 -5.60 -5.35 -5.23
C GLU A 29 -7.06 -5.23 -4.80
N GLY A 30 -7.91 -4.84 -5.73
CA GLY A 30 -9.32 -4.56 -5.44
C GLY A 30 -9.95 -3.65 -6.48
N ASN A 31 -11.21 -3.31 -6.25
CA ASN A 31 -12.03 -2.51 -7.14
C ASN A 31 -12.30 -1.12 -6.54
N ASP A 32 -12.26 -0.09 -7.39
CA ASP A 32 -12.52 1.31 -6.99
C ASP A 32 -11.64 1.77 -5.80
N ILE A 33 -10.35 1.40 -5.81
CA ILE A 33 -9.44 1.75 -4.72
C ILE A 33 -9.19 3.25 -4.69
N ASN A 34 -9.60 3.90 -3.60
CA ASN A 34 -9.30 5.31 -3.38
C ASN A 34 -7.84 5.48 -2.91
N LEU A 35 -6.97 5.92 -3.83
CA LEU A 35 -5.55 6.15 -3.57
C LEU A 35 -5.29 7.18 -2.46
N GLU A 36 -6.12 8.21 -2.32
CA GLU A 36 -5.93 9.24 -1.29
C GLU A 36 -6.18 8.68 0.11
N LYS A 37 -7.30 7.95 0.29
CA LYS A 37 -7.58 7.23 1.55
C LYS A 37 -6.48 6.23 1.88
N LEU A 38 -5.99 5.49 0.88
CA LEU A 38 -4.91 4.53 1.09
C LEU A 38 -3.65 5.22 1.60
N LYS A 39 -3.23 6.31 0.96
CA LYS A 39 -2.08 7.13 1.40
C LYS A 39 -2.26 7.66 2.82
N GLU A 40 -3.46 8.11 3.16
CA GLU A 40 -3.77 8.62 4.49
C GLU A 40 -3.68 7.53 5.57
N VAL A 41 -4.20 6.33 5.28
CA VAL A 41 -4.12 5.18 6.19
C VAL A 41 -2.67 4.72 6.37
N ILE A 42 -1.86 4.70 5.31
CA ILE A 42 -0.43 4.35 5.39
C ILE A 42 0.33 5.39 6.23
N LYS A 43 0.06 6.69 6.02
CA LYS A 43 0.66 7.74 6.86
C LYS A 43 0.22 7.63 8.33
N LYS A 44 -1.03 7.26 8.60
CA LYS A 44 -1.54 7.04 9.97
C LYS A 44 -0.86 5.89 10.70
N THR A 45 -0.30 4.90 9.98
CA THR A 45 0.49 3.83 10.60
C THR A 45 1.94 4.24 10.88
N GLY A 46 2.34 5.49 10.59
CA GLY A 46 3.72 5.95 10.73
C GLY A 46 4.63 5.55 9.57
N ALA A 47 4.08 4.92 8.53
CA ALA A 47 4.83 4.54 7.35
C ALA A 47 4.93 5.70 6.35
N VAL A 48 6.11 5.86 5.73
CA VAL A 48 6.37 6.87 4.72
C VAL A 48 6.41 6.21 3.34
N ILE A 49 5.58 6.71 2.42
CA ILE A 49 5.61 6.27 1.03
C ILE A 49 6.77 6.99 0.34
N HIS A 50 7.86 6.28 0.09
CA HIS A 50 9.00 6.79 -0.67
C HIS A 50 8.68 6.96 -2.16
N SER A 51 7.99 5.98 -2.77
CA SER A 51 7.65 5.97 -4.19
C SER A 51 6.50 5.00 -4.47
N ILE A 52 5.78 5.22 -5.58
CA ILE A 52 4.77 4.30 -6.10
C ILE A 52 5.36 3.67 -7.36
N ASP A 53 5.76 2.41 -7.27
CA ASP A 53 6.50 1.73 -8.33
C ASP A 53 5.59 1.29 -9.50
N GLN A 54 4.40 0.80 -9.18
CA GLN A 54 3.45 0.25 -10.15
C GLN A 54 2.02 0.67 -9.84
N VAL A 55 1.28 1.07 -10.87
CA VAL A 55 -0.17 1.32 -10.80
C VAL A 55 -0.84 0.53 -11.91
N VAL A 56 -1.84 -0.28 -11.54
CA VAL A 56 -2.65 -1.05 -12.48
C VAL A 56 -4.08 -0.55 -12.39
N ALA A 57 -4.62 -0.07 -13.51
CA ALA A 57 -6.02 0.31 -13.63
C ALA A 57 -6.65 -0.54 -14.72
N VAL A 58 -7.72 -1.27 -14.36
CA VAL A 58 -8.46 -2.11 -15.28
C VAL A 58 -9.81 -1.46 -15.53
N LYS A 59 -10.16 -1.25 -16.80
CA LYS A 59 -11.50 -0.80 -17.18
C LYS A 59 -12.34 -2.03 -17.51
N ARG A 60 -13.44 -2.21 -16.79
CA ARG A 60 -14.44 -3.24 -17.09
C ARG A 60 -15.62 -2.64 -17.85
#